data_AF-A0A3S4MR57-F1
#
_entry.id   AF-A0A3S4MR57-F1
#
_cell.length_a   1.000
_cell.length_b   1.000
_cell.length_c   1.000
_cell.angle_alpha   90.00
_cell.angle_beta   90.00
_cell.angle_gamma   90.00
#
_symmetry.space_group_name_H-M   'P 1'
#
loop_
_entity.id
_entity.type
_entity.pdbx_description
1 polymer ?
#
loop_
_entity_poly.entity_id
_entity_poly.type
_entity_poly.pdbx_seq_one_letter_code
_entity_poly.pdbx_strand_id
1 'polypeptide(L)'
;MLDNNGENRDLYIKGHPSLKGRMIFTNSAPGTPESAVLFMNEPKKDDAMIKDLVKKGYIIRTRADADTMEARSEDYSRFEKAKASGAQIITTDYYYPSKLFKSGYRVSFDHNTYERINPITGK
;
A
#
# COMPACT_ATOMS: atom_id res chain seq x y z
N MET A 1 2.15 -10.13 -3.02
CA MET A 1 0.70 -9.88 -3.16
C MET A 1 0.40 -9.72 -4.64
N LEU A 2 -0.73 -10.24 -5.11
CA LEU A 2 -1.15 -10.12 -6.51
C LEU A 2 -1.87 -8.79 -6.70
N ASP A 3 -1.25 -7.89 -7.47
CA ASP A 3 -1.81 -6.57 -7.81
C ASP A 3 -2.82 -6.65 -8.97
N ASN A 4 -2.78 -7.76 -9.74
CA ASN A 4 -3.77 -8.03 -10.78
C ASN A 4 -5.15 -8.25 -10.15
N ASN A 5 -6.16 -7.61 -10.73
CA ASN A 5 -7.56 -7.69 -10.29
C ASN A 5 -8.43 -8.41 -11.33
N GLY A 6 -9.70 -8.67 -10.97
CA GLY A 6 -10.66 -9.31 -11.85
C GLY A 6 -10.30 -10.77 -12.18
N GLU A 7 -10.36 -11.13 -13.45
CA GLU A 7 -10.23 -12.52 -13.92
C GLU A 7 -8.96 -13.23 -13.42
N ASN A 8 -7.82 -12.54 -13.42
CA ASN A 8 -6.55 -13.11 -12.95
C ASN A 8 -6.61 -13.48 -11.46
N ARG A 9 -7.21 -12.61 -10.65
CA ARG A 9 -7.42 -12.84 -9.22
C ARG A 9 -8.40 -13.99 -9.00
N ASP A 10 -9.50 -13.98 -9.72
CA ASP A 10 -10.58 -14.97 -9.55
C ASP A 10 -10.10 -16.37 -9.95
N LEU A 11 -9.32 -16.47 -11.02
CA LEU A 11 -8.64 -17.70 -11.42
C LEU A 11 -7.64 -18.17 -10.36
N TYR A 12 -6.91 -17.25 -9.73
CA TYR A 12 -5.97 -17.58 -8.66
C TYR A 12 -6.69 -18.10 -7.39
N ILE A 13 -7.87 -17.58 -7.06
CA ILE A 13 -8.64 -17.98 -5.88
C ILE A 13 -9.41 -19.29 -6.11
N LYS A 14 -9.77 -19.60 -7.36
CA LYS A 14 -10.62 -20.76 -7.72
C LYS A 14 -10.14 -22.07 -7.08
N GLY A 15 -10.98 -22.67 -6.24
CA GLY A 15 -10.69 -23.93 -5.54
C GLY A 15 -9.85 -23.78 -4.25
N HIS A 16 -9.51 -22.55 -3.86
CA HIS A 16 -8.71 -22.22 -2.68
C HIS A 16 -9.41 -21.17 -1.82
N PRO A 17 -10.54 -21.50 -1.16
CA PRO A 17 -11.22 -20.58 -0.26
C PRO A 17 -10.26 -20.09 0.82
N SER A 18 -10.34 -18.80 1.15
CA SER A 18 -9.42 -18.13 2.10
C SER A 18 -7.94 -18.26 1.70
N LEU A 19 -7.66 -18.43 0.40
CA LEU A 19 -6.31 -18.62 -0.15
C LEU A 19 -5.59 -19.86 0.41
N LYS A 20 -6.32 -20.87 0.90
CA LYS A 20 -5.69 -22.07 1.49
C LYS A 20 -4.77 -22.77 0.48
N GLY A 21 -3.51 -22.93 0.85
CA GLY A 21 -2.48 -23.54 0.00
C GLY A 21 -1.96 -22.64 -1.12
N ARG A 22 -2.26 -21.34 -1.10
CA ARG A 22 -1.73 -20.35 -2.04
C ARG A 22 -0.58 -19.56 -1.41
N MET A 23 0.40 -19.21 -2.24
CA MET A 23 1.62 -18.50 -1.83
C MET A 23 1.46 -16.98 -1.75
N ILE A 24 0.39 -16.44 -2.36
CA ILE A 24 0.24 -15.00 -2.60
C ILE A 24 -1.11 -14.52 -2.06
N PHE A 25 -1.10 -13.44 -1.29
CA PHE A 25 -2.32 -12.69 -0.94
C PHE A 25 -2.88 -11.97 -2.16
N THR A 26 -4.20 -11.84 -2.25
CA THR A 26 -4.89 -11.15 -3.35
C THR A 26 -5.47 -9.83 -2.89
N ASN A 27 -5.59 -8.85 -3.81
CA ASN A 27 -6.36 -7.64 -3.56
C ASN A 27 -7.87 -7.91 -3.71
N SER A 28 -8.40 -8.74 -2.82
CA SER A 28 -9.83 -9.11 -2.79
C SER A 28 -10.67 -8.02 -2.15
N ALA A 29 -11.97 -7.97 -2.49
CA ALA A 29 -12.87 -6.98 -1.92
C ALA A 29 -12.92 -7.12 -0.38
N PRO A 30 -12.92 -6.01 0.38
CA PRO A 30 -13.04 -6.06 1.83
C PRO A 30 -14.25 -6.89 2.28
N GLY A 31 -14.06 -7.75 3.27
CA GLY A 31 -15.10 -8.61 3.82
C GLY A 31 -15.12 -10.03 3.23
N THR A 32 -14.37 -10.30 2.15
CA THR A 32 -14.19 -11.69 1.71
C THR A 32 -13.09 -12.39 2.52
N PRO A 33 -13.12 -13.73 2.66
CA PRO A 33 -12.10 -14.47 3.40
C PRO A 33 -10.67 -14.29 2.86
N GLU A 34 -10.52 -13.87 1.61
CA GLU A 34 -9.24 -13.65 0.93
C GLU A 34 -8.68 -12.23 1.13
N SER A 35 -9.40 -11.34 1.85
CA SER A 35 -9.12 -9.89 1.90
C SER A 35 -8.38 -9.41 3.16
N ALA A 36 -7.31 -10.09 3.59
CA ALA A 36 -6.54 -9.64 4.77
C ALA A 36 -5.65 -8.40 4.51
N VAL A 37 -5.19 -8.25 3.26
CA VAL A 37 -4.28 -7.18 2.83
C VAL A 37 -4.90 -6.48 1.62
N LEU A 38 -4.82 -5.15 1.55
CA LEU A 38 -5.42 -4.34 0.49
C LEU A 38 -4.41 -3.37 -0.11
N PHE A 39 -4.45 -3.23 -1.44
CA PHE A 39 -3.68 -2.25 -2.19
C PHE A 39 -4.56 -1.04 -2.51
N MET A 40 -4.20 0.11 -1.94
CA MET A 40 -4.92 1.36 -2.10
C MET A 40 -3.96 2.46 -2.58
N ASN A 41 -3.86 2.61 -3.89
CA ASN A 41 -2.80 3.40 -4.54
C ASN A 41 -3.03 4.93 -4.51
N GLU A 42 -4.21 5.40 -4.10
CA GLU A 42 -4.53 6.83 -4.07
C GLU A 42 -4.76 7.34 -2.64
N PRO A 43 -3.71 7.50 -1.81
CA PRO A 43 -3.86 7.87 -0.41
C PRO A 43 -4.49 9.26 -0.19
N LYS A 44 -4.40 10.16 -1.19
CA LYS A 44 -5.07 11.46 -1.15
C LYS A 44 -6.58 11.34 -1.38
N LYS A 45 -6.99 10.49 -2.32
CA LYS A 45 -8.39 10.30 -2.72
C LYS A 45 -9.13 9.35 -1.76
N ASP A 46 -8.43 8.31 -1.32
CA ASP A 46 -8.99 7.20 -0.54
C ASP A 46 -8.73 7.36 0.96
N ASP A 47 -8.25 8.52 1.43
CA ASP A 47 -7.85 8.77 2.82
C ASP A 47 -8.87 8.27 3.86
N ALA A 48 -10.16 8.61 3.65
CA ALA A 48 -11.23 8.21 4.56
C ALA A 48 -11.45 6.68 4.56
N MET A 49 -11.38 6.05 3.39
CA MET A 49 -11.55 4.60 3.26
C MET A 49 -10.36 3.84 3.85
N ILE A 50 -9.13 4.30 3.60
CA ILE A 50 -7.93 3.72 4.21
C ILE A 50 -8.02 3.78 5.74
N LYS A 51 -8.37 4.94 6.31
CA LYS A 51 -8.52 5.10 7.76
C LYS A 51 -9.56 4.14 8.35
N ASP A 52 -10.69 3.95 7.68
CA ASP A 52 -11.75 3.03 8.11
C ASP A 52 -11.27 1.57 8.06
N LEU A 53 -10.60 1.15 6.99
CA LEU A 53 -10.10 -0.21 6.86
C LEU A 53 -8.96 -0.52 7.85
N VAL A 54 -8.06 0.43 8.09
CA VAL A 54 -7.00 0.30 9.11
C VAL A 54 -7.62 0.09 10.49
N LYS A 55 -8.68 0.84 10.84
CA LYS A 55 -9.43 0.67 12.10
C LYS A 55 -10.08 -0.70 12.22
N LYS A 56 -10.55 -1.26 11.10
CA LYS A 56 -11.13 -2.60 11.02
C LYS A 56 -10.09 -3.74 11.06
N GLY A 57 -8.80 -3.40 11.10
CA GLY A 57 -7.71 -4.37 11.22
C GLY A 57 -7.14 -4.87 9.88
N TYR A 58 -7.54 -4.29 8.75
CA TYR A 58 -6.92 -4.60 7.46
C TYR A 58 -5.49 -4.06 7.41
N ILE A 59 -4.62 -4.80 6.73
CA ILE A 59 -3.27 -4.33 6.38
C ILE A 59 -3.35 -3.59 5.05
N ILE A 60 -3.03 -2.31 5.05
CA ILE A 60 -3.06 -1.45 3.87
C ILE A 60 -1.65 -1.20 3.37
N ARG A 61 -1.44 -1.52 2.09
CA ARG A 61 -0.32 -1.02 1.31
C ARG A 61 -0.80 0.13 0.43
N THR A 62 -0.08 1.24 0.48
CA THR A 62 -0.24 2.39 -0.43
C THR A 62 1.10 2.82 -1.01
N ARG A 63 1.10 3.83 -1.87
CA ARG A 63 2.29 4.33 -2.58
C ARG A 63 2.59 5.78 -2.21
N ALA A 64 3.88 6.09 -2.12
CA ALA A 64 4.39 7.44 -1.89
C ALA A 64 4.53 8.27 -3.17
N ASP A 65 4.59 7.61 -4.33
CA ASP A 65 4.84 8.22 -5.63
C ASP A 65 4.11 7.46 -6.74
N ALA A 66 3.91 8.13 -7.88
CA ALA A 66 3.29 7.60 -9.08
C ALA A 66 3.92 8.24 -10.32
N ASP A 67 4.18 7.43 -11.35
CA ASP A 67 4.62 7.90 -12.67
C ASP A 67 5.84 8.84 -12.62
N THR A 68 6.71 8.68 -11.62
CA THR A 68 7.89 9.52 -11.32
C THR A 68 7.61 10.98 -10.93
N MET A 69 6.34 11.38 -10.82
CA MET A 69 5.94 12.78 -10.69
C MET A 69 6.45 13.41 -9.40
N GLU A 70 6.20 12.78 -8.25
CA GLU A 70 6.60 13.28 -6.94
C GLU A 70 8.12 13.45 -6.82
N ALA A 71 8.89 12.53 -7.39
CA ALA A 71 10.33 12.63 -7.37
C ALA A 71 10.86 13.76 -8.26
N ARG A 72 10.22 14.02 -9.42
CA ARG A 72 10.61 15.10 -10.33
C ARG A 72 10.27 16.48 -9.79
N SER A 73 9.18 16.61 -9.05
CA SER A 73 8.78 17.86 -8.41
C SER A 73 9.26 18.02 -6.97
N GLU A 74 9.98 17.01 -6.43
CA GLU A 74 10.34 16.91 -5.00
C GLU A 74 9.12 17.11 -4.06
N ASP A 75 7.97 16.57 -4.46
CA ASP A 75 6.70 16.71 -3.74
C ASP A 75 6.46 15.51 -2.81
N TYR A 76 6.60 15.75 -1.51
CA TYR A 76 6.39 14.75 -0.47
C TYR A 76 4.92 14.63 -0.01
N SER A 77 4.00 15.42 -0.57
CA SER A 77 2.63 15.50 -0.07
C SER A 77 1.85 14.19 -0.19
N ARG A 78 2.12 13.35 -1.20
CA ARG A 78 1.52 12.00 -1.30
C ARG A 78 2.02 11.10 -0.17
N PHE A 79 3.32 11.11 0.10
CA PHE A 79 3.90 10.38 1.22
C PHE A 79 3.31 10.80 2.56
N GLU A 80 3.21 12.10 2.83
CA GLU A 80 2.61 12.62 4.07
C GLU A 80 1.15 12.19 4.22
N LYS A 81 0.37 12.20 3.14
CA LYS A 81 -1.01 11.72 3.15
C LYS A 81 -1.11 10.21 3.37
N ALA A 82 -0.21 9.43 2.76
CA ALA A 82 -0.09 8.00 3.01
C ALA A 82 0.25 7.68 4.48
N LYS A 83 1.14 8.46 5.11
CA LYS A 83 1.42 8.32 6.54
C LYS A 83 0.22 8.70 7.39
N ALA A 84 -0.44 9.81 7.08
CA ALA A 84 -1.59 10.31 7.86
C ALA A 84 -2.84 9.42 7.74
N SER A 85 -2.97 8.64 6.67
CA SER A 85 -4.11 7.72 6.48
C SER A 85 -4.09 6.50 7.40
N GLY A 86 -2.95 6.23 8.05
CA GLY A 86 -2.78 5.05 8.92
C GLY A 86 -2.30 3.81 8.18
N ALA A 87 -2.05 3.89 6.86
CA ALA A 87 -1.50 2.77 6.10
C ALA A 87 -0.21 2.24 6.73
N GLN A 88 -0.09 0.91 6.79
CA GLN A 88 1.02 0.24 7.47
C GLN A 88 2.20 0.02 6.54
N ILE A 89 1.97 -0.13 5.23
CA ILE A 89 3.02 -0.32 4.24
C ILE A 89 2.95 0.83 3.23
N ILE A 90 4.04 1.58 3.07
CA ILE A 90 4.15 2.63 2.06
C ILE A 90 5.33 2.30 1.17
N THR A 91 5.05 2.01 -0.10
CA THR A 91 6.09 1.69 -1.08
C THR A 91 6.46 2.91 -1.91
N THR A 92 7.68 2.91 -2.41
CA THR A 92 8.24 3.95 -3.27
C THR A 92 9.18 3.32 -4.29
N ASP A 93 9.25 3.89 -5.49
CA ASP A 93 10.31 3.55 -6.44
C ASP A 93 11.65 4.23 -6.08
N TYR A 94 11.62 5.16 -5.13
CA TYR A 94 12.74 6.03 -4.73
C TYR A 94 13.23 5.72 -3.31
N TYR A 95 13.57 4.46 -3.06
CA TYR A 95 14.26 4.05 -1.83
C TYR A 95 15.68 4.64 -1.74
N TYR A 96 16.25 5.00 -2.89
CA TYR A 96 17.37 5.93 -3.04
C TYR A 96 16.97 7.07 -3.99
N PRO A 97 17.63 8.24 -3.89
CA PRO A 97 17.44 9.33 -4.84
C PRO A 97 17.76 8.90 -6.28
N SER A 98 17.08 9.51 -7.24
CA SER A 98 17.23 9.21 -8.65
C SER A 98 18.67 9.50 -9.13
N LYS A 99 19.22 8.56 -9.91
CA LYS A 99 20.44 8.80 -10.70
C LYS A 99 20.13 9.20 -12.15
N LEU A 100 18.86 9.14 -12.56
CA LEU A 100 18.43 9.41 -13.94
C LEU A 100 18.06 10.89 -14.15
N PHE A 101 17.77 11.60 -13.08
CA PHE A 101 17.50 13.04 -13.07
C PHE A 101 17.85 13.62 -11.71
N LYS A 102 18.14 14.94 -11.65
CA LYS A 102 18.44 15.61 -10.39
C LYS A 102 17.21 15.61 -9.50
N SER A 103 17.26 14.85 -8.42
CA SER A 103 16.23 14.79 -7.38
C SER A 103 16.83 14.23 -6.10
N GLY A 104 16.59 14.89 -4.97
CA GLY A 104 16.89 14.39 -3.65
C GLY A 104 15.76 13.52 -3.07
N TYR A 105 14.70 13.28 -3.85
CA TYR A 105 13.50 12.60 -3.38
C TYR A 105 13.82 11.20 -2.85
N ARG A 106 13.55 11.01 -1.57
CA ARG A 106 13.61 9.74 -0.87
C ARG A 106 12.63 9.80 0.29
N VAL A 107 11.87 8.73 0.47
CA VAL A 107 10.90 8.61 1.55
C VAL A 107 11.13 7.35 2.35
N SER A 108 10.83 7.41 3.64
CA SER A 108 10.78 6.28 4.56
C SER A 108 10.00 6.72 5.80
N PHE A 109 9.48 5.77 6.55
CA PHE A 109 9.12 6.03 7.94
C PHE A 109 10.38 6.33 8.77
N ASP A 110 10.16 6.61 10.06
CA ASP A 110 11.24 6.71 11.05
C ASP A 110 12.09 5.43 11.03
N HIS A 111 13.38 5.55 11.36
CA HIS A 111 14.35 4.45 11.32
C HIS A 111 14.56 3.81 9.93
N ASN A 112 14.21 4.52 8.85
CA ASN A 112 14.39 4.07 7.46
C ASN A 112 13.60 2.80 7.09
N THR A 113 12.41 2.60 7.65
CA THR A 113 11.52 1.48 7.28
C THR A 113 10.45 1.90 6.27
N TYR A 114 9.79 0.91 5.64
CA TYR A 114 8.67 1.11 4.70
C TYR A 114 7.36 0.54 5.22
N GLU A 115 7.44 0.00 6.43
CA GLU A 115 6.39 -0.64 7.17
C GLU A 115 6.38 -0.13 8.62
N ARG A 116 5.20 -0.17 9.23
CA ARG A 116 4.99 0.12 10.64
C ARG A 116 3.89 -0.76 11.20
N ILE A 117 3.89 -0.91 12.53
CA ILE A 117 2.74 -1.47 13.25
C ILE A 117 1.50 -0.60 12.97
N ASN A 118 0.31 -1.21 12.98
CA ASN A 118 -0.94 -0.48 12.82
C ASN A 118 -1.00 0.67 13.85
N PRO A 119 -0.96 1.95 13.41
CA PRO A 119 -0.82 3.09 14.32
C PRO A 119 -2.13 3.40 15.07
N ILE A 120 -3.22 2.69 14.76
CA ILE A 120 -4.54 2.91 15.37
C ILE A 120 -4.92 1.77 16.32
N THR A 121 -4.68 0.52 15.94
CA THR A 121 -5.11 -0.66 16.70
C THR A 121 -3.97 -1.57 17.15
N GLY A 122 -2.74 -1.30 16.72
CA GLY A 122 -1.56 -2.06 17.11
C GLY A 122 -1.21 -1.83 18.58
N LYS A 123 -0.76 -2.90 19.24
CA LYS A 123 -0.17 -2.86 20.58
C LYS A 123 1.33 -3.06 20.48
#